data_AF-B9L070-F1
#
_entry.id   AF-B9L070-F1
#
_cell.length_a   1.000
_cell.length_b   1.000
_cell.length_c   1.000
_cell.angle_alpha   90.00
_cell.angle_beta   90.00
_cell.angle_gamma   90.00
#
_symmetry.space_group_name_H-M   'P 1'
#
loop_
_entity.id
_entity.type
_entity.pdbx_description
1 polymer ?
#
loop_
_entity_poly.entity_id
_entity_poly.type
_entity_poly.pdbx_seq_one_letter_code
_entity_poly.pdbx_strand_id
1 'polypeptide(L)'
;MHTAWRDPSVEQRVLSAISLDEPWAAIEQFAQLVRLSGSPEEREALDYLVERLERWGVPYRVFWPTCLISWPVYATLRVVSPEARAVRAKTLAFSPSTDGAEVIGELAVVSSEQVAGIEQIFAENVPTQVPDLRGKIVLTDGFGFAAQAVHWASTGALAVIFVHPGEAIHEGIATTSWGSPDLDAEGTVPAVPIVTIARPDGEYLRSLAARGPVTVALATTVETAWRPIPILVAEIPGNQAADEFVLLHGHLDSWHVGVGDNATGDATLLELARVFWQHRESLARTLRIAWWSGHSHGRYAGSTWYADTYAQDLVPNCVAHVNCDSPGCRWATEYRDVAVMAEAAALVRTAIRDVTGLEATTARPPRAGDYSFTNLGITGCLMLSSTIPEEIRRAKGFYPVGGCGGNIVWHTEDDTLDVADPDVLLRDLRVYAAVTLRLLNAPVHPFDFRATVREIEEALRRYQETAGEAFDLRPALQAAGNLLTTLDRFYEHSATLLDRPADDPEVRRVNAAQRSMARHLVPVNYVRRGRFRHDPARPIPAVPEVAAAREFAHVQPESDRWHRVRTHLLRGQNQVVWSLRQAQRRLAELLS
;
A
#
# COMPACT_ATOMS: atom_id res chain seq x y z
N MET A 1 -0.51 -13.25 -26.41
CA MET A 1 -1.42 -13.04 -25.26
C MET A 1 -1.52 -11.55 -25.02
N HIS A 2 -2.72 -11.02 -24.80
CA HIS A 2 -2.97 -9.59 -24.60
C HIS A 2 -2.18 -9.00 -23.41
N THR A 3 -1.89 -9.79 -22.38
CA THR A 3 -1.08 -9.38 -21.22
C THR A 3 0.39 -9.10 -21.53
N ALA A 4 0.88 -9.51 -22.70
CA ALA A 4 2.24 -9.26 -23.17
C ALA A 4 2.26 -8.29 -24.38
N TRP A 5 1.15 -7.60 -24.63
CA TRP A 5 1.08 -6.61 -25.70
C TRP A 5 2.09 -5.49 -25.46
N ARG A 6 2.76 -5.08 -26.53
CA ARG A 6 3.61 -3.90 -26.57
C ARG A 6 3.68 -3.35 -27.99
N ASP A 7 3.92 -2.05 -28.12
CA ASP A 7 4.40 -1.43 -29.36
C ASP A 7 5.90 -1.17 -29.20
N PRO A 8 6.78 -2.02 -29.77
CA PRO A 8 8.22 -1.88 -29.59
C PRO A 8 8.75 -0.54 -30.08
N SER A 9 8.12 0.07 -31.09
CA SER A 9 8.59 1.31 -31.68
C SER A 9 8.28 2.50 -30.79
N VAL A 10 7.06 2.59 -30.26
CA VAL A 10 6.64 3.65 -29.33
C VAL A 10 7.38 3.47 -28.01
N GLU A 11 7.44 2.24 -27.50
CA GLU A 11 8.14 1.91 -26.25
C GLU A 11 9.61 2.30 -26.34
N GLN A 12 10.33 1.94 -27.42
CA GLN A 12 11.72 2.37 -27.59
C GLN A 12 11.87 3.91 -27.60
N ARG A 13 10.99 4.64 -28.30
CA ARG A 13 11.06 6.12 -28.34
C ARG A 13 10.86 6.73 -26.95
N VAL A 14 9.83 6.30 -26.24
CA VAL A 14 9.49 6.79 -24.89
C VAL A 14 10.62 6.46 -23.91
N LEU A 15 11.10 5.22 -23.89
CA LEU A 15 12.16 4.79 -22.97
C LEU A 15 13.52 5.45 -23.25
N SER A 16 13.79 5.82 -24.51
CA SER A 16 15.02 6.53 -24.89
C SER A 16 14.97 8.03 -24.57
N ALA A 17 13.79 8.60 -24.35
CA ALA A 17 13.61 10.00 -23.97
C ALA A 17 13.78 10.24 -22.46
N ILE A 18 13.83 9.17 -21.66
CA ILE A 18 14.09 9.22 -20.23
C ILE A 18 15.54 9.61 -19.97
N SER A 19 15.72 10.60 -19.10
CA SER A 19 16.99 11.17 -18.66
C SER A 19 17.03 11.28 -17.14
N LEU A 20 18.21 11.56 -16.58
CA LEU A 20 18.36 11.82 -15.14
C LEU A 20 18.37 13.30 -14.78
N ASP A 21 18.41 14.21 -15.76
CA ASP A 21 18.67 15.63 -15.51
C ASP A 21 17.61 16.28 -14.59
N GLU A 22 16.33 16.17 -14.96
CA GLU A 22 15.20 16.69 -14.18
C GLU A 22 14.90 15.88 -12.89
N PRO A 23 14.85 14.52 -12.92
CA PRO A 23 14.57 13.76 -11.71
C PRO A 23 15.70 13.86 -10.67
N TRP A 24 16.98 13.88 -11.08
CA TRP A 24 18.08 14.02 -10.12
C TRP A 24 18.10 15.41 -9.47
N ALA A 25 17.84 16.47 -10.24
CA ALA A 25 17.69 17.81 -9.67
C ALA A 25 16.52 17.90 -8.68
N ALA A 26 15.41 17.19 -8.94
CA ALA A 26 14.30 17.11 -7.98
C ALA A 26 14.72 16.40 -6.68
N ILE A 27 15.46 15.29 -6.77
CA ILE A 27 15.99 14.58 -5.60
C ILE A 27 16.93 15.48 -4.79
N GLU A 28 17.85 16.21 -5.44
CA GLU A 28 18.77 17.13 -4.77
C GLU A 28 18.07 18.30 -4.06
N GLN A 29 16.99 18.83 -4.65
CA GLN A 29 16.14 19.81 -4.00
C GLN A 29 15.43 19.20 -2.79
N PHE A 30 14.82 18.03 -2.96
CA PHE A 30 13.99 17.41 -1.94
C PHE A 30 14.81 16.87 -0.77
N ALA A 31 16.08 16.53 -0.99
CA ALA A 31 17.05 16.19 0.04
C ALA A 31 17.35 17.35 1.02
N GLN A 32 16.85 18.57 0.75
CA GLN A 32 17.00 19.74 1.62
C GLN A 32 15.70 20.09 2.36
N LEU A 33 14.61 19.35 2.12
CA LEU A 33 13.27 19.66 2.60
C LEU A 33 12.71 18.52 3.46
N VAL A 34 12.22 18.85 4.65
CA VAL A 34 11.44 17.95 5.51
C VAL A 34 9.97 18.13 5.19
N ARG A 35 9.45 17.29 4.28
CA ARG A 35 8.12 17.44 3.67
C ARG A 35 7.02 16.85 4.55
N LEU A 36 6.85 17.35 5.78
CA LEU A 36 5.72 16.94 6.63
C LEU A 36 4.39 17.38 5.98
N SER A 37 3.35 16.56 6.03
CA SER A 37 2.09 16.89 5.37
C SER A 37 1.45 18.17 5.94
N GLY A 38 1.14 19.11 5.06
CA GLY A 38 0.63 20.44 5.39
C GLY A 38 1.68 21.43 5.89
N SER A 39 2.97 21.11 5.81
CA SER A 39 4.06 22.01 6.21
C SER A 39 4.43 23.02 5.11
N PRO A 40 5.11 24.12 5.47
CA PRO A 40 5.68 25.04 4.48
C PRO A 40 6.71 24.38 3.54
N GLU A 41 7.49 23.40 4.01
CA GLU A 41 8.51 22.73 3.20
C GLU A 41 7.91 21.72 2.21
N GLU A 42 6.80 21.06 2.57
CA GLU A 42 6.01 20.30 1.58
C GLU A 42 5.41 21.23 0.52
N ARG A 43 4.98 22.44 0.91
CA ARG A 43 4.51 23.44 -0.05
C ARG A 43 5.62 23.85 -1.03
N GLU A 44 6.85 24.01 -0.55
CA GLU A 44 8.01 24.32 -1.40
C GLU A 44 8.27 23.18 -2.41
N ALA A 45 8.17 21.93 -1.97
CA ALA A 45 8.28 20.77 -2.86
C ALA A 45 7.17 20.74 -3.92
N LEU A 46 5.93 21.06 -3.55
CA LEU A 46 4.83 21.22 -4.51
C LEU A 46 5.14 22.32 -5.53
N ASP A 47 5.56 23.51 -5.07
CA ASP A 47 5.82 24.66 -5.93
C ASP A 47 6.97 24.34 -6.92
N TYR A 48 7.97 23.57 -6.49
CA TYR A 48 9.03 23.03 -7.37
C TYR A 48 8.44 22.19 -8.51
N LEU A 49 7.57 21.22 -8.20
CA LEU A 49 6.93 20.36 -9.22
C LEU A 49 6.07 21.18 -10.18
N VAL A 50 5.26 22.10 -9.64
CA VAL A 50 4.41 22.99 -10.43
C VAL A 50 5.24 23.82 -11.41
N GLU A 51 6.35 24.40 -10.98
CA GLU A 51 7.23 25.20 -11.83
C GLU A 51 7.73 24.39 -13.05
N ARG A 52 8.07 23.11 -12.86
CA ARG A 52 8.52 22.24 -13.97
C ARG A 52 7.38 21.91 -14.93
N LEU A 53 6.20 21.57 -14.40
CA LEU A 53 5.03 21.29 -15.22
C LEU A 53 4.62 22.52 -16.06
N GLU A 54 4.65 23.72 -15.46
CA GLU A 54 4.39 24.99 -16.17
C GLU A 54 5.42 25.26 -17.26
N ARG A 55 6.71 25.04 -16.97
CA ARG A 55 7.81 25.21 -17.92
C ARG A 55 7.64 24.33 -19.17
N TRP A 56 7.12 23.12 -19.01
CA TRP A 56 6.85 22.20 -20.13
C TRP A 56 5.45 22.35 -20.73
N GLY A 57 4.59 23.14 -20.11
CA GLY A 57 3.19 23.32 -20.50
C GLY A 57 2.32 22.09 -20.24
N VAL A 58 2.67 21.24 -19.27
CA VAL A 58 1.83 20.09 -18.87
C VAL A 58 0.62 20.60 -18.09
N PRO A 59 -0.62 20.30 -18.51
CA PRO A 59 -1.81 20.67 -17.76
C PRO A 59 -1.83 20.00 -16.38
N TYR A 60 -2.16 20.77 -15.34
CA TYR A 60 -2.25 20.24 -13.98
C TYR A 60 -3.35 20.92 -13.16
N ARG A 61 -3.71 20.29 -12.05
CA ARG A 61 -4.61 20.82 -11.03
C ARG A 61 -4.02 20.59 -9.65
N VAL A 62 -4.13 21.59 -8.78
CA VAL A 62 -3.79 21.47 -7.36
C VAL A 62 -5.07 21.52 -6.53
N PHE A 63 -5.20 20.57 -5.60
CA PHE A 63 -6.27 20.52 -4.62
C PHE A 63 -5.71 20.74 -3.21
N TRP A 64 -6.57 21.26 -2.33
CA TRP A 64 -6.24 21.55 -0.94
C TRP A 64 -7.29 20.98 0.03
N PRO A 65 -7.54 19.66 0.01
CA PRO A 65 -8.47 19.07 0.97
C PRO A 65 -8.01 19.26 2.40
N THR A 66 -8.99 19.40 3.30
CA THR A 66 -8.74 19.38 4.74
C THR A 66 -8.80 17.94 5.23
N CYS A 67 -7.67 17.44 5.68
CA CYS A 67 -7.51 16.07 6.17
C CYS A 67 -7.00 16.06 7.62
N LEU A 68 -7.30 15.00 8.35
CA LEU A 68 -6.75 14.80 9.69
C LEU A 68 -5.30 14.32 9.58
N ILE A 69 -4.36 15.12 10.09
CA ILE A 69 -2.92 14.88 9.99
C ILE A 69 -2.31 14.93 11.39
N SER A 70 -1.34 14.04 11.63
CA SER A 70 -0.67 13.91 12.92
C SER A 70 0.87 13.98 12.78
N TRP A 71 1.50 14.86 13.56
CA TRP A 71 2.94 15.04 13.64
C TRP A 71 3.48 14.53 14.98
N PRO A 72 4.39 13.54 15.00
CA PRO A 72 5.04 13.05 16.21
C PRO A 72 6.17 14.00 16.63
N VAL A 73 5.85 15.03 17.42
CA VAL A 73 6.78 16.12 17.72
C VAL A 73 7.94 15.67 18.61
N TYR A 74 7.64 14.99 19.72
CA TYR A 74 8.67 14.64 20.70
C TYR A 74 8.27 13.49 21.63
N ALA A 75 9.28 12.77 22.14
CA ALA A 75 9.12 11.75 23.17
C ALA A 75 10.31 11.72 24.15
N THR A 76 10.02 11.41 25.42
CA THR A 76 11.03 11.05 26.43
C THR A 76 10.75 9.67 26.96
N LEU A 77 11.81 8.93 27.29
CA LEU A 77 11.75 7.72 28.09
C LEU A 77 12.91 7.70 29.07
N ARG A 78 12.65 7.37 30.33
CA ARG A 78 13.69 7.16 31.33
C ARG A 78 13.34 6.01 32.27
N VAL A 79 14.36 5.30 32.71
CA VAL A 79 14.28 4.41 33.86
C VAL A 79 14.25 5.29 35.12
N VAL A 80 13.28 5.07 35.99
CA VAL A 80 13.14 5.71 37.30
C VAL A 80 13.85 4.88 38.37
N SER A 81 13.67 3.56 38.31
CA SER A 81 14.31 2.57 39.18
C SER A 81 14.57 1.28 38.39
N PRO A 82 15.64 0.53 38.67
CA PRO A 82 16.57 0.66 39.81
C PRO A 82 17.68 1.71 39.64
N GLU A 83 17.98 2.15 38.41
CA GLU A 83 19.02 3.13 38.11
C GLU A 83 18.46 4.18 37.16
N ALA A 84 18.56 5.46 37.52
CA ALA A 84 18.02 6.54 36.71
C ALA A 84 18.83 6.71 35.41
N ARG A 85 18.20 6.45 34.26
CA ARG A 85 18.84 6.55 32.95
C ARG A 85 17.85 6.97 31.88
N ALA A 86 18.23 7.95 31.06
CA ALA A 86 17.48 8.32 29.86
C ALA A 86 17.70 7.29 28.74
N VAL A 87 16.65 7.04 27.96
CA VAL A 87 16.63 6.17 26.78
C VAL A 87 16.16 7.00 25.60
N ARG A 88 16.86 6.89 24.46
CA ARG A 88 16.42 7.58 23.23
C ARG A 88 15.11 6.96 22.77
N ALA A 89 14.10 7.79 22.55
CA ALA A 89 12.79 7.33 22.12
C ALA A 89 12.21 8.29 21.09
N LYS A 90 11.36 7.75 20.21
CA LYS A 90 10.44 8.51 19.36
C LYS A 90 9.00 8.16 19.74
N THR A 91 8.04 8.94 19.27
CA THR A 91 6.60 8.59 19.32
C THR A 91 6.07 8.43 17.91
N LEU A 92 4.81 8.04 17.75
CA LEU A 92 4.20 7.78 16.45
C LEU A 92 3.12 8.80 16.15
N ALA A 93 2.93 9.12 14.87
CA ALA A 93 1.74 9.84 14.42
C ALA A 93 0.49 9.10 14.87
N PHE A 94 -0.52 9.85 15.31
CA PHE A 94 -1.76 9.35 15.91
C PHE A 94 -1.56 8.55 17.21
N SER A 95 -0.39 8.61 17.86
CA SER A 95 -0.32 8.24 19.26
C SER A 95 -0.99 9.32 20.13
N PRO A 96 -1.74 8.95 21.18
CA PRO A 96 -2.18 9.90 22.19
C PRO A 96 -1.02 10.71 22.75
N SER A 97 -1.17 12.04 22.73
CA SER A 97 -0.23 12.96 23.37
C SER A 97 -0.41 12.90 24.89
N THR A 98 0.69 12.96 25.63
CA THR A 98 0.64 13.21 27.09
C THR A 98 0.78 14.70 27.42
N ASP A 99 0.97 15.55 26.41
CA ASP A 99 1.23 16.98 26.52
C ASP A 99 2.40 17.30 27.47
N GLY A 100 3.40 16.42 27.44
CA GLY A 100 4.59 16.52 28.30
C GLY A 100 4.40 16.00 29.73
N ALA A 101 3.21 15.56 30.13
CA ALA A 101 2.99 14.93 31.42
C ALA A 101 3.62 13.52 31.44
N GLU A 102 4.35 13.19 32.51
CA GLU A 102 4.95 11.87 32.66
C GLU A 102 3.90 10.82 33.02
N VAL A 103 3.86 9.76 32.22
CA VAL A 103 3.21 8.49 32.57
C VAL A 103 4.26 7.60 33.19
N ILE A 104 4.07 7.26 34.47
CA ILE A 104 4.99 6.46 35.28
C ILE A 104 4.34 5.12 35.60
N GLY A 105 5.07 4.03 35.40
CA GLY A 105 4.57 2.69 35.71
C GLY A 105 5.64 1.62 35.75
N GLU A 106 5.29 0.48 36.33
CA GLU A 106 6.13 -0.72 36.32
C GLU A 106 6.18 -1.31 34.90
N LEU A 107 7.37 -1.70 34.46
CA LEU A 107 7.62 -2.27 33.14
C LEU A 107 7.15 -3.74 33.09
N ALA A 108 6.28 -4.06 32.14
CA ALA A 108 5.86 -5.41 31.81
C ALA A 108 6.48 -5.86 30.48
N VAL A 109 7.41 -6.82 30.55
CA VAL A 109 8.04 -7.36 29.34
C VAL A 109 7.15 -8.45 28.75
N VAL A 110 6.74 -8.27 27.49
CA VAL A 110 5.96 -9.26 26.75
C VAL A 110 6.78 -9.72 25.54
N SER A 111 6.95 -11.03 25.40
CA SER A 111 7.63 -11.62 24.24
C SER A 111 6.70 -11.65 23.03
N SER A 112 7.13 -11.07 21.93
CA SER A 112 6.53 -11.26 20.59
C SER A 112 7.54 -11.95 19.68
N GLU A 113 7.06 -12.76 18.73
CA GLU A 113 7.95 -13.42 17.76
C GLU A 113 8.66 -12.37 16.87
N GLN A 114 9.94 -12.61 16.57
CA GLN A 114 10.72 -11.74 15.69
C GLN A 114 10.21 -11.82 14.25
N VAL A 115 10.16 -10.67 13.58
CA VAL A 115 9.69 -10.55 12.19
C VAL A 115 10.77 -11.05 11.23
N ALA A 116 10.46 -12.09 10.43
CA ALA A 116 11.41 -12.72 9.51
C ALA A 116 11.27 -12.24 8.05
N GLY A 117 10.18 -11.53 7.69
CA GLY A 117 9.95 -11.06 6.31
C GLY A 117 9.00 -9.86 6.21
N ILE A 118 8.95 -9.20 5.04
CA ILE A 118 8.18 -7.97 4.79
C ILE A 118 6.68 -8.18 5.04
N GLU A 119 6.12 -9.32 4.62
CA GLU A 119 4.71 -9.65 4.87
C GLU A 119 4.36 -9.69 6.37
N GLN A 120 5.31 -10.09 7.20
CA GLN A 120 5.15 -10.20 8.65
C GLN A 120 5.28 -8.84 9.36
N ILE A 121 5.89 -7.83 8.72
CA ILE A 121 5.92 -6.46 9.23
C ILE A 121 4.50 -5.90 9.33
N PHE A 122 3.66 -6.23 8.36
CA PHE A 122 2.26 -5.80 8.31
C PHE A 122 1.30 -6.74 9.06
N ALA A 123 1.79 -7.87 9.59
CA ALA A 123 0.96 -8.87 10.25
C ALA A 123 0.59 -8.52 11.70
N GLU A 124 -0.60 -8.96 12.13
CA GLU A 124 -1.04 -8.88 13.53
C GLU A 124 -0.48 -10.08 14.32
N ASN A 125 0.78 -10.01 14.75
CA ASN A 125 1.37 -11.03 15.63
C ASN A 125 0.99 -10.73 17.09
N VAL A 126 -0.13 -11.27 17.55
CA VAL A 126 -0.64 -11.06 18.91
C VAL A 126 -0.84 -12.40 19.62
N PRO A 127 -0.30 -12.60 20.84
CA PRO A 127 -0.56 -13.78 21.65
C PRO A 127 -2.05 -13.94 21.99
N THR A 128 -2.59 -15.16 21.91
CA THR A 128 -3.99 -15.48 22.21
C THR A 128 -4.34 -15.44 23.71
N GLN A 129 -3.34 -15.37 24.59
CA GLN A 129 -3.49 -15.14 26.02
C GLN A 129 -2.63 -13.95 26.42
N VAL A 130 -3.28 -12.86 26.84
CA VAL A 130 -2.60 -11.67 27.33
C VAL A 130 -2.73 -11.63 28.86
N PRO A 131 -1.63 -11.51 29.62
CA PRO A 131 -1.70 -11.32 31.07
C PRO A 131 -2.45 -10.03 31.44
N ASP A 132 -2.89 -9.89 32.69
CA ASP A 132 -3.43 -8.60 33.17
C ASP A 132 -2.30 -7.57 33.21
N LEU A 133 -2.36 -6.60 32.30
CA LEU A 133 -1.37 -5.53 32.12
C LEU A 133 -1.85 -4.20 32.71
N ARG A 134 -2.93 -4.23 33.50
CA ARG A 134 -3.51 -3.03 34.09
C ARG A 134 -2.51 -2.27 34.96
N GLY A 135 -2.36 -0.98 34.69
CA GLY A 135 -1.47 -0.11 35.46
C GLY A 135 0.03 -0.30 35.16
N LYS A 136 0.39 -1.10 34.14
CA LYS A 136 1.78 -1.35 33.73
C LYS A 136 2.11 -0.65 32.41
N ILE A 137 3.40 -0.45 32.17
CA ILE A 137 3.92 0.02 30.88
C ILE A 137 4.48 -1.19 30.14
N VAL A 138 3.95 -1.48 28.95
CA VAL A 138 4.28 -2.68 28.19
C VAL A 138 5.56 -2.48 27.38
N LEU A 139 6.47 -3.44 27.39
CA LEU A 139 7.62 -3.53 26.48
C LEU A 139 7.46 -4.72 25.56
N THR A 140 7.41 -4.49 24.25
CA THR A 140 7.23 -5.53 23.22
C THR A 140 8.03 -5.24 21.97
N ASP A 141 8.30 -6.23 21.12
CA ASP A 141 9.05 -6.03 19.88
C ASP A 141 8.11 -5.63 18.73
N GLY A 142 8.65 -4.89 17.76
CA GLY A 142 7.93 -4.48 16.56
C GLY A 142 8.08 -2.98 16.29
N PHE A 143 7.49 -2.54 15.18
CA PHE A 143 7.52 -1.13 14.76
C PHE A 143 6.40 -0.28 15.38
N GLY A 144 5.56 -0.87 16.23
CA GLY A 144 4.43 -0.16 16.83
C GLY A 144 3.30 0.20 15.87
N PHE A 145 3.20 -0.50 14.74
CA PHE A 145 2.14 -0.23 13.76
C PHE A 145 0.76 -0.48 14.33
N ALA A 146 -0.19 0.27 13.76
CA ALA A 146 -1.49 0.58 14.32
C ALA A 146 -2.29 -0.59 14.92
N ALA A 147 -2.27 -1.77 14.29
CA ALA A 147 -3.01 -2.91 14.80
C ALA A 147 -2.46 -3.45 16.13
N GLN A 148 -1.12 -3.49 16.29
CA GLN A 148 -0.47 -3.90 17.53
C GLN A 148 -0.69 -2.85 18.62
N ALA A 149 -0.56 -1.57 18.27
CA ALA A 149 -0.82 -0.43 19.15
C ALA A 149 -2.24 -0.46 19.75
N VAL A 150 -3.26 -0.56 18.90
CA VAL A 150 -4.68 -0.64 19.33
C VAL A 150 -4.91 -1.88 20.19
N HIS A 151 -4.30 -3.02 19.83
CA HIS A 151 -4.41 -4.24 20.61
C HIS A 151 -3.86 -4.08 22.03
N TRP A 152 -2.60 -3.68 22.18
CA TRP A 152 -1.97 -3.53 23.50
C TRP A 152 -2.67 -2.47 24.37
N ALA A 153 -3.17 -1.39 23.76
CA ALA A 153 -3.98 -0.40 24.46
C ALA A 153 -5.25 -1.02 25.10
N SER A 154 -5.85 -2.03 24.46
CA SER A 154 -7.08 -2.69 24.97
C SER A 154 -6.85 -3.58 26.20
N THR A 155 -5.59 -3.83 26.58
CA THR A 155 -5.23 -4.71 27.71
C THR A 155 -5.29 -4.04 29.08
N GLY A 156 -5.50 -2.71 29.12
CA GLY A 156 -5.47 -1.91 30.34
C GLY A 156 -4.09 -1.32 30.70
N ALA A 157 -3.08 -1.51 29.84
CA ALA A 157 -1.77 -0.87 29.96
C ALA A 157 -1.89 0.66 30.08
N LEU A 158 -0.91 1.30 30.74
CA LEU A 158 -0.81 2.76 30.83
C LEU A 158 -0.17 3.38 29.57
N ALA A 159 0.75 2.65 28.96
CA ALA A 159 1.51 3.04 27.78
C ALA A 159 2.19 1.81 27.16
N VAL A 160 2.69 1.94 25.93
CA VAL A 160 3.40 0.87 25.22
C VAL A 160 4.73 1.37 24.69
N ILE A 161 5.77 0.58 24.90
CA ILE A 161 7.13 0.75 24.40
C ILE A 161 7.39 -0.35 23.37
N PHE A 162 7.60 0.04 22.12
CA PHE A 162 7.98 -0.88 21.05
C PHE A 162 9.50 -0.87 20.82
N VAL A 163 10.09 -2.06 20.76
CA VAL A 163 11.51 -2.27 20.49
C VAL A 163 11.70 -2.60 19.02
N HIS A 164 12.41 -1.71 18.32
CA HIS A 164 12.73 -1.89 16.91
C HIS A 164 13.82 -2.96 16.73
N PRO A 165 13.89 -3.60 15.54
CA PRO A 165 14.79 -4.72 15.30
C PRO A 165 16.26 -4.34 15.14
N GLY A 166 16.64 -3.06 15.18
CA GLY A 166 18.02 -2.60 15.02
C GLY A 166 18.31 -1.32 15.82
N GLU A 167 19.38 -0.63 15.44
CA GLU A 167 19.85 0.59 16.13
C GLU A 167 19.02 1.83 15.77
N ALA A 168 18.41 1.84 14.58
CA ALA A 168 17.59 2.95 14.12
C ALA A 168 16.18 2.91 14.73
N ILE A 169 15.64 4.09 15.04
CA ILE A 169 14.25 4.27 15.46
C ILE A 169 13.49 4.87 14.28
N HIS A 170 12.58 4.07 13.73
CA HIS A 170 11.81 4.41 12.54
C HIS A 170 10.60 5.24 12.94
N GLU A 171 10.31 6.28 12.17
CA GLU A 171 9.03 6.96 12.26
C GLU A 171 7.89 6.04 11.83
N GLY A 172 6.69 6.34 12.31
CA GLY A 172 5.54 5.54 11.99
C GLY A 172 4.25 6.15 12.48
N ILE A 173 3.17 5.41 12.25
CA ILE A 173 1.81 5.89 12.45
C ILE A 173 0.97 4.79 13.12
N ALA A 174 0.20 5.19 14.13
CA ALA A 174 -0.49 4.30 15.05
C ALA A 174 -2.00 4.16 14.76
N THR A 175 -2.57 4.92 13.81
CA THR A 175 -3.98 4.76 13.40
C THR A 175 -4.15 3.66 12.36
N THR A 176 -5.23 2.88 12.52
CA THR A 176 -5.74 1.93 11.53
C THR A 176 -6.78 2.56 10.61
N SER A 177 -7.17 3.82 10.79
CA SER A 177 -8.04 4.53 9.84
C SER A 177 -7.31 4.64 8.50
N TRP A 178 -7.94 4.24 7.40
CA TRP A 178 -7.40 4.42 6.07
C TRP A 178 -7.87 5.79 5.55
N GLY A 179 -6.97 6.76 5.57
CA GLY A 179 -7.26 8.17 5.40
C GLY A 179 -7.96 8.81 6.59
N SER A 180 -8.55 9.99 6.35
CA SER A 180 -9.28 10.73 7.38
C SER A 180 -10.50 9.94 7.87
N PRO A 181 -10.74 9.88 9.19
CA PRO A 181 -11.77 9.03 9.77
C PRO A 181 -13.19 9.52 9.41
N ASP A 182 -14.09 8.57 9.14
CA ASP A 182 -15.54 8.78 9.10
C ASP A 182 -16.18 8.39 10.45
N LEU A 183 -17.52 8.37 10.51
CA LEU A 183 -18.26 8.00 11.72
C LEU A 183 -18.07 6.53 12.14
N ASP A 184 -17.62 5.66 11.22
CA ASP A 184 -17.41 4.23 11.46
C ASP A 184 -15.95 3.90 11.84
N ALA A 185 -15.14 4.92 12.12
CA ALA A 185 -13.71 4.83 12.46
C ALA A 185 -13.42 4.86 13.97
N GLU A 186 -14.44 4.70 14.83
CA GLU A 186 -14.24 4.57 16.27
C GLU A 186 -13.28 3.42 16.62
N GLY A 187 -12.39 3.62 17.59
CA GLY A 187 -11.42 2.61 18.03
C GLY A 187 -10.28 2.32 17.05
N THR A 188 -10.13 3.11 15.98
CA THR A 188 -9.03 2.94 15.01
C THR A 188 -7.70 3.52 15.48
N VAL A 189 -7.71 4.37 16.51
CA VAL A 189 -6.55 5.00 17.15
C VAL A 189 -6.33 4.35 18.53
N PRO A 190 -5.08 4.08 18.95
CA PRO A 190 -4.80 3.52 20.27
C PRO A 190 -5.22 4.48 21.39
N ALA A 191 -5.65 3.92 22.53
CA ALA A 191 -6.12 4.70 23.68
C ALA A 191 -5.01 5.13 24.66
N VAL A 192 -3.77 4.69 24.43
CA VAL A 192 -2.63 4.93 25.33
C VAL A 192 -1.42 5.46 24.55
N PRO A 193 -0.55 6.29 25.16
CA PRO A 193 0.65 6.81 24.51
C PRO A 193 1.62 5.68 24.15
N ILE A 194 2.33 5.90 23.06
CA ILE A 194 3.27 4.94 22.47
C ILE A 194 4.61 5.61 22.28
N VAL A 195 5.67 4.88 22.63
CA VAL A 195 7.05 5.24 22.30
C VAL A 195 7.76 4.07 21.63
N THR A 196 8.69 4.37 20.74
CA THR A 196 9.54 3.41 20.06
C THR A 196 11.00 3.63 20.46
N ILE A 197 11.75 2.54 20.62
CA ILE A 197 13.16 2.56 21.01
C ILE A 197 13.98 1.58 20.17
N ALA A 198 15.30 1.80 20.14
CA ALA A 198 16.24 0.93 19.45
C ALA A 198 16.42 -0.42 20.17
N ARG A 199 16.85 -1.46 19.45
CA ARG A 199 17.12 -2.80 19.99
C ARG A 199 18.05 -2.78 21.21
N PRO A 200 19.21 -2.09 21.21
CA PRO A 200 20.13 -2.13 22.35
C PRO A 200 19.50 -1.57 23.64
N ASP A 201 18.65 -0.55 23.51
CA ASP A 201 17.92 0.03 24.66
C ASP A 201 16.81 -0.91 25.13
N GLY A 202 16.10 -1.58 24.22
CA GLY A 202 15.14 -2.63 24.58
C GLY A 202 15.79 -3.81 25.30
N GLU A 203 16.96 -4.27 24.84
CA GLU A 203 17.75 -5.31 25.49
C GLU A 203 18.23 -4.88 26.88
N TYR A 204 18.65 -3.61 27.02
CA TYR A 204 18.97 -3.03 28.32
C TYR A 204 17.79 -3.09 29.29
N LEU A 205 16.59 -2.64 28.86
CA LEU A 205 15.38 -2.70 29.70
C LEU A 205 14.99 -4.12 30.07
N ARG A 206 15.07 -5.07 29.12
CA ARG A 206 14.83 -6.51 29.38
C ARG A 206 15.83 -7.05 30.41
N SER A 207 17.10 -6.67 30.32
CA SER A 207 18.14 -7.10 31.27
C SER A 207 17.90 -6.55 32.69
N LEU A 208 17.34 -5.35 32.82
CA LEU A 208 16.96 -4.79 34.11
C LEU A 208 15.74 -5.53 34.68
N ALA A 209 14.72 -5.75 33.86
CA ALA A 209 13.50 -6.47 34.27
C ALA A 209 13.79 -7.92 34.72
N ALA A 210 14.80 -8.56 34.11
CA ALA A 210 15.26 -9.89 34.54
C ALA A 210 15.93 -9.89 35.94
N ARG A 211 16.42 -8.73 36.41
CA ARG A 211 17.08 -8.56 37.72
C ARG A 211 16.11 -8.13 38.82
N GLY A 212 14.91 -7.67 38.47
CA GLY A 212 13.88 -7.22 39.41
C GLY A 212 12.92 -6.21 38.78
N PRO A 213 11.98 -5.67 39.58
CA PRO A 213 11.03 -4.67 39.09
C PRO A 213 11.72 -3.43 38.54
N VAL A 214 11.24 -2.94 37.39
CA VAL A 214 11.72 -1.72 36.73
C VAL A 214 10.56 -0.74 36.67
N THR A 215 10.79 0.48 37.12
CA THR A 215 9.83 1.59 36.92
C THR A 215 10.37 2.50 35.83
N VAL A 216 9.55 2.82 34.84
CA VAL A 216 9.87 3.75 33.77
C VAL A 216 8.92 4.94 33.78
N ALA A 217 9.38 6.06 33.26
CA ALA A 217 8.59 7.26 33.01
C ALA A 217 8.73 7.63 31.53
N LEU A 218 7.61 7.93 30.88
CA LEU A 218 7.58 8.42 29.51
C LEU A 218 6.64 9.61 29.37
N ALA A 219 6.90 10.45 28.38
CA ALA A 219 6.04 11.57 28.00
C ALA A 219 6.13 11.76 26.49
N THR A 220 5.05 12.18 25.86
CA THR A 220 4.97 12.42 24.42
C THR A 220 4.32 13.77 24.12
N THR A 221 4.65 14.31 22.96
CA THR A 221 3.95 15.45 22.36
C THR A 221 3.64 15.08 20.93
N VAL A 222 2.35 15.02 20.61
CA VAL A 222 1.85 14.68 19.27
C VAL A 222 0.82 15.71 18.86
N GLU A 223 1.04 16.37 17.72
CA GLU A 223 0.11 17.36 17.20
C GLU A 223 -0.82 16.69 16.19
N THR A 224 -2.10 16.54 16.51
CA THR A 224 -3.10 15.99 15.58
C THR A 224 -4.17 17.02 15.29
N ALA A 225 -4.27 17.43 14.03
CA ALA A 225 -5.20 18.49 13.62
C ALA A 225 -5.70 18.28 12.20
N TRP A 226 -6.91 18.76 11.95
CA TRP A 226 -7.43 18.94 10.59
C TRP A 226 -6.68 20.10 9.94
N ARG A 227 -5.99 19.83 8.83
CA ARG A 227 -5.21 20.84 8.10
C ARG A 227 -5.36 20.66 6.59
N PRO A 228 -5.25 21.74 5.80
CA PRO A 228 -5.19 21.64 4.35
C PRO A 228 -3.89 20.94 3.94
N ILE A 229 -3.98 20.00 3.01
CA ILE A 229 -2.83 19.30 2.44
C ILE A 229 -2.84 19.40 0.91
N PRO A 230 -1.69 19.52 0.23
CA PRO A 230 -1.63 19.62 -1.22
C PRO A 230 -1.86 18.29 -1.91
N ILE A 231 -2.58 18.31 -3.03
CA ILE A 231 -2.61 17.20 -4.00
C ILE A 231 -2.38 17.80 -5.38
N LEU A 232 -1.36 17.34 -6.08
CA LEU A 232 -1.08 17.73 -7.47
C LEU A 232 -1.50 16.61 -8.41
N VAL A 233 -2.25 16.94 -9.46
CA VAL A 233 -2.61 16.00 -10.53
C VAL A 233 -2.29 16.63 -11.88
N ALA A 234 -1.31 16.07 -12.59
CA ALA A 234 -1.03 16.39 -13.99
C ALA A 234 -1.90 15.51 -14.91
N GLU A 235 -2.41 16.07 -16.00
CA GLU A 235 -3.24 15.36 -16.98
C GLU A 235 -2.63 15.45 -18.37
N ILE A 236 -2.36 14.29 -18.96
CA ILE A 236 -1.78 14.14 -20.30
C ILE A 236 -2.83 13.42 -21.16
N PRO A 237 -3.55 14.12 -22.04
CA PRO A 237 -4.66 13.55 -22.80
C PRO A 237 -4.16 12.53 -23.82
N GLY A 238 -4.90 11.43 -23.96
CA GLY A 238 -4.75 10.50 -25.07
C GLY A 238 -5.51 10.97 -26.32
N ASN A 239 -5.31 10.28 -27.46
CA ASN A 239 -5.89 10.66 -28.75
C ASN A 239 -6.90 9.67 -29.36
N GLN A 240 -7.19 8.55 -28.68
CA GLN A 240 -8.17 7.54 -29.14
C GLN A 240 -9.29 7.37 -28.12
N ALA A 241 -9.00 6.72 -27.01
CA ALA A 241 -9.89 6.44 -25.90
C ALA A 241 -9.67 7.42 -24.73
N ALA A 242 -9.70 8.72 -25.02
CA ALA A 242 -9.29 9.78 -24.08
C ALA A 242 -10.18 9.92 -22.82
N ASP A 243 -11.39 9.37 -22.85
CA ASP A 243 -12.29 9.28 -21.69
C ASP A 243 -11.89 8.17 -20.70
N GLU A 244 -11.03 7.22 -21.11
CA GLU A 244 -10.39 6.26 -20.22
C GLU A 244 -9.03 6.80 -19.75
N PHE A 245 -8.63 6.47 -18.52
CA PHE A 245 -7.32 6.89 -18.02
C PHE A 245 -6.58 5.85 -17.17
N VAL A 246 -5.26 5.97 -17.15
CA VAL A 246 -4.37 5.28 -16.19
C VAL A 246 -3.96 6.30 -15.13
N LEU A 247 -4.02 5.90 -13.86
CA LEU A 247 -3.58 6.72 -12.74
C LEU A 247 -2.18 6.27 -12.29
N LEU A 248 -1.14 6.99 -12.69
CA LEU A 248 0.20 6.83 -12.14
C LEU A 248 0.31 7.75 -10.92
N HIS A 249 0.77 7.25 -9.78
CA HIS A 249 0.74 8.06 -8.57
C HIS A 249 1.75 7.64 -7.52
N GLY A 250 2.05 8.53 -6.60
CA GLY A 250 2.92 8.32 -5.43
C GLY A 250 2.72 9.45 -4.43
N HIS A 251 3.35 9.34 -3.27
CA HIS A 251 3.20 10.35 -2.22
C HIS A 251 4.38 11.34 -2.24
N LEU A 252 4.05 12.59 -1.90
CA LEU A 252 4.94 13.76 -1.86
C LEU A 252 5.56 13.97 -0.48
N ASP A 253 4.80 13.65 0.58
CA ASP A 253 5.26 13.86 1.95
C ASP A 253 6.38 12.89 2.32
N SER A 254 7.15 13.24 3.35
CA SER A 254 8.22 12.38 3.83
C SER A 254 8.36 12.45 5.34
N TRP A 255 8.87 11.35 5.91
CA TRP A 255 9.55 11.41 7.20
C TRP A 255 10.95 11.94 6.98
N HIS A 256 11.36 12.93 7.79
CA HIS A 256 12.63 13.64 7.58
C HIS A 256 12.75 14.13 6.12
N VAL A 257 13.95 14.15 5.54
CA VAL A 257 14.12 14.52 4.12
C VAL A 257 13.66 13.42 3.16
N GLY A 258 13.59 12.17 3.61
CA GLY A 258 13.01 11.03 2.90
C GLY A 258 13.38 10.97 1.43
N VAL A 259 14.65 10.72 1.14
CA VAL A 259 15.12 10.63 -0.25
C VAL A 259 14.58 9.36 -0.92
N GLY A 260 14.75 8.21 -0.29
CA GLY A 260 14.19 6.95 -0.76
C GLY A 260 12.67 6.91 -0.61
N ASP A 261 12.12 7.40 0.50
CA ASP A 261 10.68 7.47 0.78
C ASP A 261 10.24 8.93 1.03
N ASN A 262 9.91 9.70 -0.01
CA ASN A 262 9.74 9.27 -1.40
C ASN A 262 10.22 10.25 -2.48
N ALA A 263 11.32 10.98 -2.25
CA ALA A 263 11.84 11.90 -3.26
C ALA A 263 12.20 11.22 -4.59
N THR A 264 12.71 9.97 -4.57
CA THR A 264 12.96 9.21 -5.80
C THR A 264 11.69 8.83 -6.55
N GLY A 265 10.59 8.57 -5.83
CA GLY A 265 9.26 8.36 -6.42
C GLY A 265 8.71 9.64 -7.04
N ASP A 266 8.77 10.76 -6.32
CA ASP A 266 8.35 12.07 -6.82
C ASP A 266 9.10 12.47 -8.10
N ALA A 267 10.41 12.25 -8.11
CA ALA A 267 11.27 12.48 -9.27
C ALA A 267 10.91 11.56 -10.44
N THR A 268 10.59 10.29 -10.16
CA THR A 268 10.12 9.33 -11.16
C THR A 268 8.82 9.82 -11.81
N LEU A 269 7.84 10.23 -11.01
CA LEU A 269 6.58 10.79 -11.51
C LEU A 269 6.80 12.04 -12.36
N LEU A 270 7.72 12.93 -11.94
CA LEU A 270 8.02 14.19 -12.64
C LEU A 270 8.62 13.93 -14.03
N GLU A 271 9.60 13.04 -14.12
CA GLU A 271 10.23 12.67 -15.38
C GLU A 271 9.23 11.98 -16.32
N LEU A 272 8.37 11.12 -15.79
CA LEU A 272 7.30 10.51 -16.58
C LEU A 272 6.29 11.56 -17.06
N ALA A 273 5.96 12.57 -16.27
CA ALA A 273 5.13 13.69 -16.74
C ALA A 273 5.77 14.39 -17.96
N ARG A 274 7.07 14.69 -17.88
CA ARG A 274 7.82 15.31 -18.98
C ARG A 274 7.82 14.43 -20.23
N VAL A 275 8.22 13.17 -20.10
CA VAL A 275 8.39 12.24 -21.22
C VAL A 275 7.05 11.90 -21.87
N PHE A 276 6.03 11.55 -21.08
CA PHE A 276 4.71 11.23 -21.64
C PHE A 276 4.06 12.46 -22.28
N TRP A 277 4.27 13.67 -21.76
CA TRP A 277 3.79 14.89 -22.41
C TRP A 277 4.45 15.12 -23.78
N GLN A 278 5.75 14.89 -23.90
CA GLN A 278 6.47 14.97 -25.18
C GLN A 278 5.95 13.95 -26.21
N HIS A 279 5.48 12.80 -25.73
CA HIS A 279 4.97 11.70 -26.56
C HIS A 279 3.45 11.53 -26.55
N ARG A 280 2.70 12.53 -26.06
CA ARG A 280 1.23 12.45 -25.86
C ARG A 280 0.45 12.04 -27.10
N GLU A 281 0.93 12.41 -28.29
CA GLU A 281 0.33 12.03 -29.58
C GLU A 281 0.42 10.52 -29.88
N SER A 282 1.20 9.76 -29.10
CA SER A 282 1.31 8.30 -29.18
C SER A 282 0.54 7.59 -28.04
N LEU A 283 -0.25 8.31 -27.26
CA LEU A 283 -1.02 7.75 -26.14
C LEU A 283 -2.48 7.56 -26.56
N ALA A 284 -2.96 6.32 -26.50
CA ALA A 284 -4.35 6.01 -26.83
C ALA A 284 -5.31 6.48 -25.73
N ARG A 285 -4.89 6.42 -24.46
CA ARG A 285 -5.68 6.80 -23.28
C ARG A 285 -5.03 7.94 -22.53
N THR A 286 -5.81 8.61 -21.70
CA THR A 286 -5.32 9.71 -20.86
C THR A 286 -4.44 9.16 -19.73
N LEU A 287 -3.34 9.84 -19.44
CA LEU A 287 -2.51 9.57 -18.26
C LEU A 287 -2.79 10.67 -17.23
N ARG A 288 -3.15 10.27 -16.01
CA ARG A 288 -3.15 11.15 -14.85
C ARG A 288 -1.99 10.78 -13.95
N ILE A 289 -1.16 11.77 -13.61
CA ILE A 289 -0.03 11.61 -12.70
C ILE A 289 -0.33 12.39 -11.44
N ALA A 290 -0.32 11.73 -10.29
CA ALA A 290 -0.72 12.34 -9.04
C ALA A 290 0.31 12.20 -7.92
N TRP A 291 0.47 13.28 -7.17
CA TRP A 291 1.30 13.38 -5.97
C TRP A 291 0.41 13.61 -4.76
N TRP A 292 0.42 12.67 -3.83
CA TRP A 292 -0.42 12.69 -2.64
C TRP A 292 0.32 13.27 -1.44
N SER A 293 -0.28 14.23 -0.75
CA SER A 293 0.09 14.52 0.64
C SER A 293 -0.70 13.65 1.61
N GLY A 294 -0.18 13.50 2.83
CA GLY A 294 -0.85 12.81 3.93
C GLY A 294 -0.69 11.30 3.90
N HIS A 295 0.26 10.77 3.14
CA HIS A 295 0.60 9.35 3.13
C HIS A 295 1.12 8.91 4.49
N SER A 296 2.19 9.54 4.95
CA SER A 296 2.91 9.20 6.17
C SER A 296 2.18 9.70 7.41
N HIS A 297 1.69 10.94 7.36
CA HIS A 297 1.16 11.66 8.52
C HIS A 297 -0.37 11.56 8.66
N GLY A 298 -1.06 11.04 7.64
CA GLY A 298 -2.52 10.94 7.57
C GLY A 298 -3.03 9.54 7.21
N ARG A 299 -2.13 8.55 7.12
CA ARG A 299 -2.42 7.19 6.62
C ARG A 299 -3.10 7.25 5.25
N TYR A 300 -2.39 7.73 4.23
CA TYR A 300 -2.89 7.78 2.84
C TYR A 300 -4.06 8.78 2.67
N ALA A 301 -4.07 9.86 3.45
CA ALA A 301 -5.18 10.81 3.50
C ALA A 301 -5.47 11.47 2.14
N GLY A 302 -4.44 11.85 1.38
CA GLY A 302 -4.60 12.47 0.07
C GLY A 302 -5.19 11.54 -0.99
N SER A 303 -4.61 10.34 -1.14
CA SER A 303 -5.13 9.34 -2.10
C SER A 303 -6.53 8.85 -1.72
N THR A 304 -6.82 8.72 -0.43
CA THR A 304 -8.15 8.39 0.08
C THR A 304 -9.16 9.48 -0.25
N TRP A 305 -8.83 10.75 0.03
CA TRP A 305 -9.70 11.88 -0.32
C TRP A 305 -9.96 11.93 -1.83
N TYR A 306 -8.94 11.69 -2.66
CA TYR A 306 -9.08 11.68 -4.11
C TYR A 306 -9.99 10.53 -4.58
N ALA A 307 -9.80 9.32 -4.03
CA ALA A 307 -10.64 8.16 -4.31
C ALA A 307 -12.11 8.42 -3.98
N ASP A 308 -12.38 9.05 -2.83
CA ASP A 308 -13.74 9.34 -2.37
C ASP A 308 -14.39 10.48 -3.18
N THR A 309 -13.64 11.55 -3.42
CA THR A 309 -14.12 12.75 -4.14
C THR A 309 -14.41 12.45 -5.61
N TYR A 310 -13.55 11.66 -6.26
CA TYR A 310 -13.63 11.37 -7.69
C TYR A 310 -14.15 9.96 -7.99
N ALA A 311 -14.77 9.29 -7.02
CA ALA A 311 -15.27 7.92 -7.16
C ALA A 311 -16.16 7.73 -8.41
N GLN A 312 -16.99 8.72 -8.73
CA GLN A 312 -17.90 8.66 -9.88
C GLN A 312 -17.21 8.78 -11.25
N ASP A 313 -15.99 9.33 -11.28
CA ASP A 313 -15.14 9.35 -12.47
C ASP A 313 -14.23 8.11 -12.50
N LEU A 314 -13.62 7.77 -11.37
CA LEU A 314 -12.70 6.64 -11.22
C LEU A 314 -13.35 5.30 -11.56
N VAL A 315 -14.58 5.04 -11.09
CA VAL A 315 -15.26 3.76 -11.30
C VAL A 315 -15.48 3.44 -12.79
N PRO A 316 -16.09 4.32 -13.62
CA PRO A 316 -16.30 4.02 -15.03
C PRO A 316 -15.02 4.12 -15.88
N ASN A 317 -14.09 5.03 -15.56
CA ASN A 317 -13.08 5.50 -16.50
C ASN A 317 -11.64 5.07 -16.18
N CYS A 318 -11.31 4.76 -14.91
CA CYS A 318 -9.95 4.38 -14.54
C CYS A 318 -9.64 2.93 -14.95
N VAL A 319 -8.67 2.74 -15.84
CA VAL A 319 -8.21 1.42 -16.29
C VAL A 319 -7.48 0.69 -15.18
N ALA A 320 -6.46 1.33 -14.61
CA ALA A 320 -5.67 0.84 -13.49
C ALA A 320 -4.98 1.99 -12.79
N HIS A 321 -4.44 1.70 -11.61
CA HIS A 321 -3.51 2.58 -10.92
C HIS A 321 -2.13 1.93 -10.76
N VAL A 322 -1.08 2.73 -10.95
CA VAL A 322 0.33 2.33 -10.82
C VAL A 322 0.93 3.14 -9.67
N ASN A 323 1.33 2.47 -8.59
CA ASN A 323 1.92 3.12 -7.43
C ASN A 323 3.44 3.28 -7.60
N CYS A 324 3.96 4.47 -7.34
CA CYS A 324 5.36 4.85 -7.47
C CYS A 324 5.89 5.27 -6.09
N ASP A 325 6.38 4.27 -5.36
CA ASP A 325 6.90 4.42 -4.02
C ASP A 325 8.27 3.72 -3.98
N SER A 326 9.28 4.49 -3.60
CA SER A 326 10.66 4.04 -3.39
C SER A 326 11.42 3.43 -4.60
N PRO A 327 11.23 3.85 -5.88
CA PRO A 327 12.09 3.41 -6.97
C PRO A 327 13.52 3.97 -6.81
N GLY A 328 14.51 3.40 -7.49
CA GLY A 328 15.84 4.03 -7.60
C GLY A 328 16.68 4.01 -6.33
N CYS A 329 16.27 3.25 -5.31
CA CYS A 329 17.02 3.11 -4.07
C CYS A 329 18.29 2.26 -4.28
N ARG A 330 19.37 2.65 -3.61
CA ARG A 330 20.69 2.02 -3.72
C ARG A 330 20.61 0.55 -3.34
N TRP A 331 21.27 -0.27 -4.17
CA TRP A 331 21.28 -1.73 -4.10
C TRP A 331 19.94 -2.41 -4.35
N ALA A 332 18.84 -1.69 -4.59
CA ALA A 332 17.54 -2.28 -4.90
C ALA A 332 17.54 -2.87 -6.31
N THR A 333 18.34 -3.91 -6.57
CA THR A 333 18.65 -4.38 -7.91
C THR A 333 17.83 -5.59 -8.34
N GLU A 334 16.98 -6.13 -7.49
CA GLU A 334 16.14 -7.31 -7.75
C GLU A 334 14.64 -6.95 -7.80
N TYR A 335 13.84 -7.70 -8.55
CA TYR A 335 12.38 -7.61 -8.56
C TYR A 335 11.77 -8.86 -7.93
N ARG A 336 11.85 -8.93 -6.61
CA ARG A 336 11.32 -10.04 -5.82
C ARG A 336 10.08 -9.57 -5.05
N ASP A 337 9.05 -10.39 -5.08
CA ASP A 337 7.79 -10.19 -4.36
C ASP A 337 7.14 -8.84 -4.70
N VAL A 338 7.25 -8.47 -5.98
CA VAL A 338 6.65 -7.25 -6.54
C VAL A 338 5.16 -7.26 -6.24
N ALA A 339 4.67 -6.25 -5.53
CA ALA A 339 3.29 -6.23 -5.05
C ALA A 339 2.34 -5.80 -6.19
N VAL A 340 1.59 -6.77 -6.72
CA VAL A 340 0.71 -6.59 -7.88
C VAL A 340 -0.54 -7.47 -7.78
N MET A 341 -1.69 -6.92 -8.16
CA MET A 341 -2.92 -7.73 -8.24
C MET A 341 -2.77 -8.83 -9.30
N ALA A 342 -3.33 -10.01 -9.04
CA ALA A 342 -3.09 -11.23 -9.82
C ALA A 342 -3.29 -11.04 -11.33
N GLU A 343 -4.30 -10.27 -11.74
CA GLU A 343 -4.60 -10.00 -13.15
C GLU A 343 -3.54 -9.17 -13.89
N ALA A 344 -2.77 -8.35 -13.17
CA ALA A 344 -1.72 -7.49 -13.73
C ALA A 344 -0.32 -8.13 -13.65
N ALA A 345 -0.19 -9.28 -12.98
CA ALA A 345 1.10 -9.89 -12.69
C ALA A 345 1.89 -10.25 -13.98
N ALA A 346 1.22 -10.76 -15.01
CA ALA A 346 1.88 -11.10 -16.28
C ALA A 346 2.38 -9.85 -17.03
N LEU A 347 1.60 -8.77 -17.04
CA LEU A 347 2.00 -7.49 -17.61
C LEU A 347 3.27 -6.97 -16.93
N VAL A 348 3.27 -6.92 -15.60
CA VAL A 348 4.39 -6.37 -14.83
C VAL A 348 5.65 -7.22 -15.01
N ARG A 349 5.56 -8.55 -14.89
CA ARG A 349 6.72 -9.44 -15.10
C ARG A 349 7.31 -9.29 -16.50
N THR A 350 6.47 -9.22 -17.53
CA THR A 350 6.96 -9.08 -18.92
C THR A 350 7.56 -7.71 -19.17
N ALA A 351 7.01 -6.63 -18.60
CA ALA A 351 7.62 -5.30 -18.70
C ALA A 351 8.98 -5.26 -18.01
N ILE A 352 9.10 -5.79 -16.78
CA ILE A 352 10.37 -5.85 -16.05
C ILE A 352 11.40 -6.63 -16.86
N ARG A 353 11.07 -7.82 -17.33
CA ARG A 353 12.00 -8.65 -18.11
C ARG A 353 12.42 -7.98 -19.41
N ASP A 354 11.49 -7.36 -20.12
CA ASP A 354 11.80 -6.72 -21.41
C ASP A 354 12.70 -5.48 -21.23
N VAL A 355 12.55 -4.74 -20.13
CA VAL A 355 13.36 -3.54 -19.84
C VAL A 355 14.71 -3.90 -19.24
N THR A 356 14.75 -4.89 -18.35
CA THR A 356 15.91 -5.13 -17.47
C THR A 356 16.66 -6.43 -17.76
N GLY A 357 16.04 -7.37 -18.47
CA GLY A 357 16.52 -8.74 -18.63
C GLY A 357 16.36 -9.60 -17.36
N LEU A 358 15.80 -9.06 -16.27
CA LEU A 358 15.60 -9.76 -15.01
C LEU A 358 14.24 -10.45 -14.97
N GLU A 359 14.20 -11.63 -14.34
CA GLU A 359 12.94 -12.26 -13.96
C GLU A 359 12.39 -11.60 -12.68
N ALA A 360 11.07 -11.62 -12.54
CA ALA A 360 10.39 -11.05 -11.38
C ALA A 360 9.43 -12.04 -10.74
N THR A 361 9.42 -12.11 -9.40
CA THR A 361 8.34 -12.77 -8.64
C THR A 361 7.33 -11.73 -8.19
N THR A 362 6.08 -12.15 -8.01
CA THR A 362 4.97 -11.25 -7.68
C THR A 362 4.29 -11.72 -6.41
N ALA A 363 3.91 -10.76 -5.55
CA ALA A 363 3.15 -11.00 -4.34
C ALA A 363 1.83 -10.22 -4.35
N ARG A 364 0.87 -10.69 -3.55
CA ARG A 364 -0.40 -9.99 -3.34
C ARG A 364 -0.13 -8.65 -2.65
N PRO A 365 -0.69 -7.52 -3.12
CA PRO A 365 -0.52 -6.25 -2.43
C PRO A 365 -1.04 -6.34 -0.99
N PRO A 366 -0.21 -6.03 0.03
CA PRO A 366 -0.70 -5.88 1.38
C PRO A 366 -1.58 -4.62 1.47
N ARG A 367 -2.21 -4.42 2.63
CA ARG A 367 -2.99 -3.23 2.91
C ARG A 367 -2.07 -2.09 3.37
N ALA A 368 -1.30 -1.56 2.43
CA ALA A 368 -0.35 -0.47 2.62
C ALA A 368 -0.22 0.35 1.32
N GLY A 369 0.55 1.43 1.36
CA GLY A 369 0.71 2.34 0.23
C GLY A 369 -0.59 3.05 -0.16
N ASP A 370 -0.55 3.87 -1.21
CA ASP A 370 -1.71 4.61 -1.73
C ASP A 370 -2.67 3.74 -2.55
N TYR A 371 -2.97 2.52 -2.05
CA TYR A 371 -3.90 1.55 -2.64
C TYR A 371 -5.38 1.83 -2.30
N SER A 372 -5.71 3.11 -2.12
CA SER A 372 -7.04 3.64 -1.77
C SER A 372 -8.13 3.38 -2.81
N PHE A 373 -7.78 2.85 -3.98
CA PHE A 373 -8.69 2.61 -5.11
C PHE A 373 -9.25 1.18 -5.14
N THR A 374 -8.80 0.32 -4.24
CA THR A 374 -9.14 -1.12 -4.22
C THR A 374 -10.64 -1.35 -3.99
N ASN A 375 -11.29 -0.55 -3.13
CA ASN A 375 -12.74 -0.62 -2.88
C ASN A 375 -13.59 -0.17 -4.06
N LEU A 376 -13.05 0.68 -4.94
CA LEU A 376 -13.64 1.05 -6.21
C LEU A 376 -13.51 -0.08 -7.24
N GLY A 377 -12.67 -1.08 -6.96
CA GLY A 377 -12.44 -2.24 -7.82
C GLY A 377 -11.54 -1.96 -9.00
N ILE A 378 -10.56 -1.07 -8.81
CA ILE A 378 -9.55 -0.70 -9.80
C ILE A 378 -8.33 -1.60 -9.60
N THR A 379 -7.84 -2.19 -10.69
CA THR A 379 -6.62 -3.01 -10.68
C THR A 379 -5.41 -2.15 -10.34
N GLY A 380 -4.60 -2.61 -9.40
CA GLY A 380 -3.40 -1.93 -8.91
C GLY A 380 -2.12 -2.72 -9.13
N CYS A 381 -1.01 -2.04 -9.44
CA CYS A 381 0.31 -2.65 -9.51
C CYS A 381 1.43 -1.74 -8.95
N LEU A 382 2.57 -2.39 -8.64
CA LEU A 382 3.80 -1.77 -8.16
C LEU A 382 3.70 -1.06 -6.81
N MET A 383 2.87 -1.57 -5.88
CA MET A 383 2.89 -1.07 -4.49
C MET A 383 4.30 -1.14 -3.88
N LEU A 384 5.02 -2.22 -4.21
CA LEU A 384 6.44 -2.45 -3.96
C LEU A 384 7.03 -2.92 -5.28
N SER A 385 8.17 -2.36 -5.67
CA SER A 385 8.81 -2.59 -6.96
C SER A 385 10.15 -3.32 -6.82
N SER A 386 11.26 -2.61 -7.01
CA SER A 386 12.60 -3.15 -6.85
C SER A 386 12.97 -3.26 -5.36
N THR A 387 13.82 -4.22 -5.02
CA THR A 387 14.26 -4.47 -3.64
C THR A 387 15.73 -4.90 -3.58
N ILE A 388 16.36 -4.69 -2.43
CA ILE A 388 17.74 -5.11 -2.19
C ILE A 388 17.79 -6.64 -2.18
N PRO A 389 18.66 -7.26 -3.01
CA PRO A 389 18.85 -8.71 -3.00
C PRO A 389 19.12 -9.24 -1.61
N GLU A 390 18.50 -10.37 -1.29
CA GLU A 390 18.59 -11.04 0.01
C GLU A 390 20.06 -11.28 0.45
N GLU A 391 20.94 -11.64 -0.48
CA GLU A 391 22.37 -11.81 -0.20
C GLU A 391 23.03 -10.52 0.29
N ILE A 392 22.73 -9.39 -0.35
CA ILE A 392 23.26 -8.07 0.03
C ILE A 392 22.70 -7.66 1.39
N ARG A 393 21.39 -7.86 1.63
CA ARG A 393 20.77 -7.57 2.92
C ARG A 393 21.44 -8.35 4.05
N ARG A 394 21.64 -9.67 3.87
CA ARG A 394 22.34 -10.50 4.86
C ARG A 394 23.79 -10.07 5.07
N ALA A 395 24.53 -9.80 4.01
CA ALA A 395 25.92 -9.36 4.10
C ALA A 395 26.07 -8.03 4.87
N LYS A 396 25.05 -7.16 4.80
CA LYS A 396 25.00 -5.89 5.52
C LYS A 396 24.36 -5.96 6.91
N GLY A 397 23.83 -7.12 7.31
CA GLY A 397 23.09 -7.27 8.56
C GLY A 397 21.76 -6.50 8.58
N PHE A 398 21.17 -6.24 7.41
CA PHE A 398 19.91 -5.50 7.30
C PHE A 398 18.73 -6.37 7.70
N TYR A 399 17.89 -5.86 8.60
CA TYR A 399 16.59 -6.45 8.91
C TYR A 399 15.55 -6.08 7.84
N PRO A 400 14.45 -6.84 7.69
CA PRO A 400 13.40 -6.52 6.73
C PRO A 400 12.70 -5.20 7.05
N VAL A 401 12.50 -4.36 6.03
CA VAL A 401 11.66 -3.15 6.04
C VAL A 401 10.83 -3.09 4.74
N GLY A 402 9.74 -2.31 4.76
CA GLY A 402 8.79 -2.23 3.64
C GLY A 402 9.17 -1.22 2.55
N GLY A 403 9.67 -0.03 2.91
CA GLY A 403 10.04 1.04 1.96
C GLY A 403 11.52 1.14 1.64
N CYS A 404 11.92 2.19 0.92
CA CYS A 404 13.29 2.46 0.45
C CYS A 404 13.96 1.27 -0.25
N GLY A 405 13.19 0.50 -1.03
CA GLY A 405 13.68 -0.72 -1.69
C GLY A 405 14.22 -1.78 -0.72
N GLY A 406 13.80 -1.78 0.55
CA GLY A 406 14.31 -2.69 1.59
C GLY A 406 15.55 -2.18 2.34
N ASN A 407 15.88 -0.90 2.23
CA ASN A 407 16.98 -0.27 2.97
C ASN A 407 16.55 0.17 4.37
N ILE A 408 17.30 -0.22 5.41
CA ILE A 408 16.93 -0.02 6.83
C ILE A 408 16.91 1.43 7.31
N VAL A 409 17.34 2.38 6.47
CA VAL A 409 17.22 3.82 6.73
C VAL A 409 15.82 4.37 6.44
N TRP A 410 14.93 3.53 5.88
CA TRP A 410 13.51 3.84 5.71
C TRP A 410 12.93 4.48 6.97
N HIS A 411 12.26 5.64 6.84
CA HIS A 411 11.68 6.37 7.97
C HIS A 411 12.69 6.78 9.07
N THR A 412 13.97 6.98 8.75
CA THR A 412 14.97 7.49 9.69
C THR A 412 15.60 8.78 9.18
N GLU A 413 16.33 9.46 10.06
CA GLU A 413 17.12 10.65 9.74
C GLU A 413 18.21 10.37 8.68
N ASP A 414 18.53 9.10 8.45
CA ASP A 414 19.58 8.65 7.53
C ASP A 414 19.04 8.40 6.10
N ASP A 415 17.73 8.55 5.86
CA ASP A 415 17.14 8.50 4.51
C ASP A 415 17.48 9.76 3.70
N THR A 416 18.74 9.84 3.30
CA THR A 416 19.41 10.99 2.71
C THR A 416 19.85 10.70 1.28
N LEU A 417 20.52 11.65 0.62
CA LEU A 417 20.90 11.56 -0.80
C LEU A 417 21.67 10.27 -1.15
N ASP A 418 22.45 9.73 -0.20
CA ASP A 418 23.21 8.48 -0.39
C ASP A 418 22.32 7.26 -0.67
N VAL A 419 21.03 7.32 -0.33
CA VAL A 419 20.05 6.26 -0.61
C VAL A 419 19.67 6.23 -2.08
N ALA A 420 19.74 7.35 -2.81
CA ALA A 420 19.45 7.36 -4.23
C ALA A 420 20.65 6.82 -5.03
N ASP A 421 20.38 5.97 -6.02
CA ASP A 421 21.39 5.46 -6.96
C ASP A 421 20.97 5.77 -8.41
N PRO A 422 21.78 6.53 -9.17
CA PRO A 422 21.37 7.01 -10.49
C PRO A 422 21.14 5.88 -11.50
N ASP A 423 21.92 4.79 -11.42
CA ASP A 423 21.79 3.67 -12.35
C ASP A 423 20.52 2.85 -12.04
N VAL A 424 20.24 2.64 -10.75
CA VAL A 424 19.00 1.98 -10.31
C VAL A 424 17.78 2.85 -10.64
N LEU A 425 17.88 4.17 -10.42
CA LEU A 425 16.81 5.13 -10.74
C LEU A 425 16.49 5.13 -12.23
N LEU A 426 17.49 5.21 -13.11
CA LEU A 426 17.28 5.20 -14.55
C LEU A 426 16.61 3.89 -15.03
N ARG A 427 17.01 2.76 -14.45
CA ARG A 427 16.39 1.46 -14.75
C ARG A 427 14.94 1.44 -14.28
N ASP A 428 14.66 1.86 -13.05
CA ASP A 428 13.31 1.81 -12.49
C ASP A 428 12.37 2.79 -13.20
N LEU A 429 12.82 4.00 -13.53
CA LEU A 429 12.12 4.95 -14.41
C LEU A 429 11.63 4.27 -15.70
N ARG A 430 12.50 3.50 -16.36
CA ARG A 430 12.16 2.76 -17.58
C ARG A 430 11.15 1.64 -17.34
N VAL A 431 11.22 0.94 -16.21
CA VAL A 431 10.22 -0.07 -15.84
C VAL A 431 8.85 0.57 -15.62
N TYR A 432 8.79 1.65 -14.85
CA TYR A 432 7.56 2.41 -14.60
C TYR A 432 6.97 2.97 -15.90
N ALA A 433 7.81 3.51 -16.78
CA ALA A 433 7.40 3.97 -18.11
C ALA A 433 6.83 2.83 -18.97
N ALA A 434 7.49 1.67 -19.03
CA ALA A 434 7.05 0.54 -19.83
C ALA A 434 5.70 -0.02 -19.35
N VAL A 435 5.54 -0.22 -18.04
CA VAL A 435 4.25 -0.67 -17.45
C VAL A 435 3.14 0.33 -17.76
N THR A 436 3.40 1.62 -17.53
CA THR A 436 2.42 2.69 -17.76
C THR A 436 2.04 2.82 -19.24
N LEU A 437 3.03 2.79 -20.14
CA LEU A 437 2.81 2.89 -21.58
C LEU A 437 1.99 1.72 -22.13
N ARG A 438 2.26 0.49 -21.66
CA ARG A 438 1.49 -0.69 -22.07
C ARG A 438 0.03 -0.61 -21.60
N LEU A 439 -0.22 -0.10 -20.38
CA LEU A 439 -1.57 0.16 -19.89
C LEU A 439 -2.29 1.24 -20.72
N LEU A 440 -1.57 2.29 -21.11
CA LEU A 440 -2.13 3.39 -21.90
C LEU A 440 -2.50 2.94 -23.32
N ASN A 441 -1.68 2.09 -23.95
CA ASN A 441 -1.75 1.84 -25.39
C ASN A 441 -2.30 0.48 -25.81
N ALA A 442 -2.34 -0.53 -24.93
CA ALA A 442 -2.88 -1.83 -25.32
C ALA A 442 -4.33 -1.70 -25.81
N PRO A 443 -4.70 -2.21 -27.01
CA PRO A 443 -6.05 -2.10 -27.52
C PRO A 443 -7.06 -2.68 -26.54
N VAL A 444 -6.87 -3.95 -26.17
CA VAL A 444 -7.57 -4.58 -25.05
C VAL A 444 -6.76 -4.39 -23.78
N HIS A 445 -7.41 -3.99 -22.68
CA HIS A 445 -6.78 -3.84 -21.37
C HIS A 445 -5.97 -5.10 -21.01
N PRO A 446 -4.67 -4.98 -20.65
CA PRO A 446 -3.73 -6.10 -20.62
C PRO A 446 -3.79 -6.90 -19.31
N PHE A 447 -5.00 -7.25 -18.85
CA PHE A 447 -5.24 -7.97 -17.59
C PHE A 447 -5.76 -9.39 -17.83
N ASP A 448 -5.29 -10.37 -17.05
CA ASP A 448 -5.83 -11.73 -17.05
C ASP A 448 -6.62 -12.03 -15.76
N PHE A 449 -7.92 -11.75 -15.78
CA PHE A 449 -8.81 -12.01 -14.64
C PHE A 449 -9.04 -13.50 -14.36
N ARG A 450 -8.57 -14.43 -15.21
CA ARG A 450 -8.52 -15.84 -14.82
C ARG A 450 -7.56 -16.05 -13.67
N ALA A 451 -6.48 -15.26 -13.58
CA ALA A 451 -5.56 -15.29 -12.44
C ALA A 451 -6.27 -14.87 -11.15
N THR A 452 -7.05 -13.79 -11.17
CA THR A 452 -7.86 -13.34 -10.01
C THR A 452 -8.87 -14.40 -9.60
N VAL A 453 -9.59 -15.01 -10.56
CA VAL A 453 -10.58 -16.04 -10.23
C VAL A 453 -9.93 -17.32 -9.70
N ARG A 454 -8.73 -17.69 -10.18
CA ARG A 454 -7.95 -18.80 -9.61
C ARG A 454 -7.48 -18.51 -8.19
N GLU A 455 -7.04 -17.28 -7.89
CA GLU A 455 -6.70 -16.87 -6.52
C GLU A 455 -7.92 -16.99 -5.59
N ILE A 456 -9.09 -16.53 -6.06
CA ILE A 456 -10.37 -16.67 -5.34
C ILE A 456 -10.69 -18.16 -5.12
N GLU A 457 -10.60 -18.99 -6.16
CA GLU A 457 -10.88 -20.42 -6.10
C GLU A 457 -9.95 -21.15 -5.11
N GLU A 458 -8.66 -20.85 -5.14
CA GLU A 458 -7.67 -21.42 -4.22
C GLU A 458 -7.98 -21.04 -2.76
N ALA A 459 -8.33 -19.77 -2.51
CA ALA A 459 -8.77 -19.33 -1.19
C ALA A 459 -10.03 -20.08 -0.73
N LEU A 460 -11.05 -20.19 -1.59
CA LEU A 460 -12.29 -20.91 -1.31
C LEU A 460 -12.04 -22.40 -1.00
N ARG A 461 -11.12 -23.06 -1.73
CA ARG A 461 -10.74 -24.46 -1.47
C ARG A 461 -10.10 -24.62 -0.09
N ARG A 462 -9.13 -23.76 0.27
CA ARG A 462 -8.52 -23.77 1.62
C ARG A 462 -9.54 -23.54 2.73
N TYR A 463 -10.49 -22.61 2.51
CA TYR A 463 -11.56 -22.36 3.47
C TYR A 463 -12.54 -23.54 3.56
N GLN A 464 -12.84 -24.21 2.46
CA GLN A 464 -13.66 -25.42 2.47
C GLN A 464 -12.98 -26.58 3.21
N GLU A 465 -11.68 -26.78 3.00
CA GLU A 465 -10.88 -27.77 3.72
C GLU A 465 -10.93 -27.52 5.23
N THR A 466 -10.81 -26.26 5.65
CA THR A 466 -10.88 -25.90 7.08
C THR A 466 -12.30 -26.02 7.65
N ALA A 467 -13.32 -25.69 6.86
CA ALA A 467 -14.71 -25.79 7.29
C ALA A 467 -15.23 -27.23 7.37
N GLY A 468 -14.66 -28.16 6.59
CA GLY A 468 -15.14 -29.54 6.52
C GLY A 468 -16.64 -29.60 6.22
N GLU A 469 -17.38 -30.36 7.01
CA GLU A 469 -18.84 -30.48 6.89
C GLU A 469 -19.61 -29.35 7.60
N ALA A 470 -18.92 -28.47 8.36
CA ALA A 470 -19.60 -27.40 9.11
C ALA A 470 -20.21 -26.33 8.20
N PHE A 471 -19.65 -26.14 6.98
CA PHE A 471 -20.17 -25.22 5.99
C PHE A 471 -19.77 -25.60 4.56
N ASP A 472 -20.68 -25.40 3.61
CA ASP A 472 -20.51 -25.76 2.20
C ASP A 472 -20.25 -24.52 1.33
N LEU A 473 -19.02 -24.37 0.84
CA LEU A 473 -18.57 -23.35 -0.11
C LEU A 473 -18.62 -23.80 -1.57
N ARG A 474 -19.12 -25.01 -1.88
CA ARG A 474 -19.27 -25.49 -3.26
C ARG A 474 -20.09 -24.54 -4.16
N PRO A 475 -21.15 -23.85 -3.69
CA PRO A 475 -21.83 -22.87 -4.53
C PRO A 475 -20.92 -21.73 -5.02
N ALA A 476 -20.02 -21.23 -4.17
CA ALA A 476 -19.01 -20.23 -4.55
C ALA A 476 -17.98 -20.80 -5.54
N LEU A 477 -17.49 -22.02 -5.29
CA LEU A 477 -16.57 -22.73 -6.21
C LEU A 477 -17.20 -22.96 -7.59
N GLN A 478 -18.47 -23.36 -7.64
CA GLN A 478 -19.20 -23.54 -8.89
C GLN A 478 -19.36 -22.21 -9.64
N ALA A 479 -19.66 -21.11 -8.94
CA ALA A 479 -19.76 -19.79 -9.56
C ALA A 479 -18.41 -19.33 -10.13
N ALA A 480 -17.30 -19.60 -9.43
CA ALA A 480 -15.95 -19.30 -9.91
C ALA A 480 -15.61 -20.13 -11.16
N GLY A 481 -15.90 -21.43 -11.17
CA GLY A 481 -15.70 -22.31 -12.33
C GLY A 481 -16.48 -21.86 -13.57
N ASN A 482 -17.76 -21.50 -13.40
CA ASN A 482 -18.59 -20.98 -14.49
C ASN A 482 -18.04 -19.66 -15.06
N LEU A 483 -17.53 -18.78 -14.20
CA LEU A 483 -16.87 -17.55 -14.61
C LEU A 483 -15.58 -17.82 -15.38
N LEU A 484 -14.74 -18.78 -14.95
CA LEU A 484 -13.53 -19.18 -15.67
C LEU A 484 -13.84 -19.63 -17.10
N THR A 485 -14.86 -20.49 -17.28
CA THR A 485 -15.28 -20.91 -18.63
C THR A 485 -15.73 -19.73 -19.50
N THR A 486 -16.39 -18.74 -18.90
CA THR A 486 -16.83 -17.53 -19.62
C THR A 486 -15.63 -16.62 -19.95
N LEU A 487 -14.66 -16.52 -19.05
CA LEU A 487 -13.42 -15.77 -19.24
C LEU A 487 -12.55 -16.37 -20.36
N ASP A 488 -12.47 -17.69 -20.48
CA ASP A 488 -11.72 -18.32 -21.57
C ASP A 488 -12.29 -17.91 -22.93
N ARG A 489 -13.62 -18.00 -23.11
CA ARG A 489 -14.30 -17.51 -24.32
C ARG A 489 -14.11 -16.01 -24.54
N PHE A 490 -14.18 -15.22 -23.47
CA PHE A 490 -13.95 -13.77 -23.53
C PHE A 490 -12.54 -13.44 -24.04
N TYR A 491 -11.51 -14.13 -23.56
CA TYR A 491 -10.13 -13.90 -23.98
C TYR A 491 -9.80 -14.48 -25.36
N GLU A 492 -10.46 -15.58 -25.78
CA GLU A 492 -10.43 -16.04 -27.18
C GLU A 492 -10.97 -14.97 -28.13
N HIS A 493 -12.12 -14.37 -27.81
CA HIS A 493 -12.69 -13.26 -28.60
C HIS A 493 -11.77 -12.04 -28.58
N SER A 494 -11.33 -11.62 -27.40
CA SER A 494 -10.48 -10.43 -27.21
C SER A 494 -9.15 -10.53 -27.97
N ALA A 495 -8.59 -11.74 -28.11
CA ALA A 495 -7.35 -11.95 -28.84
C ALA A 495 -7.46 -11.57 -30.33
N THR A 496 -8.66 -11.61 -30.91
CA THR A 496 -8.91 -11.22 -32.31
C THR A 496 -8.89 -9.71 -32.54
N LEU A 497 -8.82 -8.91 -31.47
CA LEU A 497 -8.94 -7.46 -31.49
C LEU A 497 -7.60 -6.75 -31.23
N LEU A 498 -6.51 -7.50 -31.02
CA LEU A 498 -5.22 -6.96 -30.58
C LEU A 498 -4.51 -6.06 -31.59
N ASP A 499 -4.88 -6.16 -32.87
CA ASP A 499 -4.32 -5.32 -33.95
C ASP A 499 -5.24 -4.13 -34.30
N ARG A 500 -6.33 -3.94 -33.54
CA ARG A 500 -7.28 -2.84 -33.76
C ARG A 500 -6.92 -1.60 -32.92
N PRO A 501 -7.35 -0.40 -33.32
CA PRO A 501 -7.24 0.81 -32.49
C PRO A 501 -8.00 0.71 -31.17
N ALA A 502 -7.58 1.46 -30.14
CA ALA A 502 -8.22 1.42 -28.83
C ALA A 502 -9.63 2.05 -28.80
N ASP A 503 -9.95 2.90 -29.78
CA ASP A 503 -11.25 3.53 -30.00
C ASP A 503 -12.18 2.74 -30.92
N ASP A 504 -11.73 1.58 -31.45
CA ASP A 504 -12.60 0.67 -32.19
C ASP A 504 -13.83 0.31 -31.34
N PRO A 505 -15.06 0.42 -31.86
CA PRO A 505 -16.27 0.21 -31.07
C PRO A 505 -16.33 -1.16 -30.38
N GLU A 506 -15.78 -2.21 -30.99
CA GLU A 506 -15.76 -3.55 -30.40
C GLU A 506 -14.69 -3.65 -29.31
N VAL A 507 -13.51 -3.07 -29.52
CA VAL A 507 -12.46 -2.94 -28.48
C VAL A 507 -13.00 -2.18 -27.26
N ARG A 508 -13.72 -1.08 -27.49
CA ARG A 508 -14.36 -0.27 -26.46
C ARG A 508 -15.39 -1.06 -25.66
N ARG A 509 -16.23 -1.86 -26.33
CA ARG A 509 -17.20 -2.74 -25.66
C ARG A 509 -16.52 -3.82 -24.80
N VAL A 510 -15.47 -4.44 -25.32
CA VAL A 510 -14.67 -5.46 -24.61
C VAL A 510 -14.00 -4.86 -23.37
N ASN A 511 -13.37 -3.70 -23.50
CA ASN A 511 -12.74 -2.99 -22.39
C ASN A 511 -13.76 -2.54 -21.33
N ALA A 512 -14.93 -2.07 -21.75
CA ALA A 512 -16.01 -1.70 -20.82
C ALA A 512 -16.53 -2.92 -20.04
N ALA A 513 -16.70 -4.07 -20.70
CA ALA A 513 -17.08 -5.32 -20.04
C ALA A 513 -16.00 -5.80 -19.05
N GLN A 514 -14.72 -5.75 -19.45
CA GLN A 514 -13.59 -6.11 -18.60
C GLN A 514 -13.51 -5.20 -17.36
N ARG A 515 -13.62 -3.87 -17.52
CA ARG A 515 -13.66 -2.93 -16.40
C ARG A 515 -14.84 -3.20 -15.50
N SER A 516 -16.06 -3.32 -16.04
CA SER A 516 -17.26 -3.57 -15.24
C SER A 516 -17.15 -4.85 -14.42
N MET A 517 -16.51 -5.89 -14.97
CA MET A 517 -16.22 -7.12 -14.25
C MET A 517 -15.22 -6.89 -13.11
N ALA A 518 -14.12 -6.16 -13.36
CA ALA A 518 -13.12 -5.84 -12.34
C ALA A 518 -13.74 -5.17 -11.11
N ARG A 519 -14.75 -4.31 -11.31
CA ARG A 519 -15.52 -3.65 -10.23
C ARG A 519 -16.25 -4.61 -9.30
N HIS A 520 -16.42 -5.87 -9.69
CA HIS A 520 -16.95 -6.94 -8.82
C HIS A 520 -15.83 -7.82 -8.26
N LEU A 521 -14.86 -8.23 -9.09
CA LEU A 521 -13.85 -9.21 -8.68
C LEU A 521 -12.82 -8.64 -7.70
N VAL A 522 -12.35 -7.41 -7.93
CA VAL A 522 -11.35 -6.79 -7.06
C VAL A 522 -11.92 -6.57 -5.65
N PRO A 523 -13.11 -5.95 -5.44
CA PRO A 523 -13.63 -5.78 -4.08
C PRO A 523 -13.94 -7.10 -3.38
N VAL A 524 -14.49 -8.10 -4.08
CA VAL A 524 -14.72 -9.45 -3.50
C VAL A 524 -13.45 -10.07 -2.94
N ASN A 525 -12.33 -9.83 -3.62
CA ASN A 525 -11.08 -10.46 -3.25
C ASN A 525 -10.30 -9.65 -2.21
N TYR A 526 -10.51 -8.34 -2.08
CA TYR A 526 -9.66 -7.43 -1.30
C TYR A 526 -10.37 -6.56 -0.24
N VAL A 527 -11.71 -6.61 -0.12
CA VAL A 527 -12.46 -5.65 0.71
C VAL A 527 -13.55 -6.33 1.56
N ARG A 528 -13.76 -5.85 2.79
CA ARG A 528 -14.85 -6.29 3.70
C ARG A 528 -16.00 -5.28 3.77
N ARG A 529 -15.71 -4.00 3.98
CA ARG A 529 -16.74 -2.95 4.17
C ARG A 529 -17.52 -2.55 2.91
N GLY A 530 -17.20 -3.15 1.76
CA GLY A 530 -17.86 -2.89 0.48
C GLY A 530 -17.33 -1.66 -0.27
N ARG A 531 -18.02 -1.30 -1.35
CA ARG A 531 -17.62 -0.19 -2.23
C ARG A 531 -17.89 1.16 -1.56
N PHE A 532 -16.99 2.14 -1.75
CA PHE A 532 -17.07 3.49 -1.18
C PHE A 532 -16.94 3.55 0.35
N ARG A 533 -16.40 2.50 0.93
CA ARG A 533 -15.94 2.46 2.32
C ARG A 533 -14.53 1.89 2.34
N HIS A 534 -13.72 2.37 3.27
CA HIS A 534 -12.37 1.86 3.47
C HIS A 534 -12.36 0.91 4.66
N ASP A 535 -11.74 -0.25 4.49
CA ASP A 535 -11.43 -1.11 5.62
C ASP A 535 -10.40 -0.43 6.57
N PRO A 536 -10.19 -0.93 7.79
CA PRO A 536 -9.06 -0.54 8.63
C PRO A 536 -7.73 -1.10 8.11
N ALA A 537 -6.62 -0.36 8.26
CA ALA A 537 -5.26 -0.66 7.75
C ALA A 537 -4.65 -1.90 8.44
N ARG A 538 -5.25 -3.05 8.15
CA ARG A 538 -4.98 -4.37 8.71
C ARG A 538 -4.86 -5.37 7.57
N PRO A 539 -4.14 -6.48 7.76
CA PRO A 539 -4.10 -7.56 6.78
C PRO A 539 -5.50 -7.98 6.32
N ILE A 540 -5.67 -8.11 5.01
CA ILE A 540 -6.89 -8.62 4.39
C ILE A 540 -6.54 -9.90 3.61
N PRO A 541 -7.07 -11.07 4.03
CA PRO A 541 -6.89 -12.30 3.29
C PRO A 541 -7.70 -12.27 1.99
N ALA A 542 -7.34 -13.13 1.03
CA ALA A 542 -8.16 -13.35 -0.16
C ALA A 542 -9.57 -13.81 0.22
N VAL A 543 -10.57 -13.25 -0.48
CA VAL A 543 -12.01 -13.47 -0.24
C VAL A 543 -12.40 -13.28 1.24
N PRO A 544 -12.22 -12.07 1.79
CA PRO A 544 -12.24 -11.86 3.23
C PRO A 544 -13.59 -12.12 3.89
N GLU A 545 -14.70 -11.98 3.16
CA GLU A 545 -16.08 -12.27 3.63
C GLU A 545 -16.33 -13.73 4.03
N VAL A 546 -15.48 -14.67 3.58
CA VAL A 546 -15.60 -16.09 3.94
C VAL A 546 -14.36 -16.63 4.67
N ALA A 547 -13.41 -15.76 4.99
CA ALA A 547 -12.20 -16.13 5.72
C ALA A 547 -12.50 -16.63 7.15
N ALA A 548 -13.65 -16.28 7.72
CA ALA A 548 -14.13 -16.78 9.01
C ALA A 548 -14.30 -18.31 9.06
N ALA A 549 -14.26 -19.01 7.92
CA ALA A 549 -14.26 -20.47 7.85
C ALA A 549 -13.10 -21.08 8.64
N ARG A 550 -11.99 -20.35 8.80
CA ARG A 550 -10.85 -20.77 9.62
C ARG A 550 -11.19 -20.94 11.10
N GLU A 551 -12.22 -20.24 11.58
CA GLU A 551 -12.61 -20.32 12.99
C GLU A 551 -13.14 -21.70 13.40
N PHE A 552 -13.64 -22.52 12.45
CA PHE A 552 -14.16 -23.85 12.78
C PHE A 552 -13.11 -24.78 13.40
N ALA A 553 -11.82 -24.56 13.15
CA ALA A 553 -10.74 -25.32 13.77
C ALA A 553 -10.60 -25.08 15.29
N HIS A 554 -11.20 -23.99 15.80
CA HIS A 554 -11.00 -23.52 17.18
C HIS A 554 -12.30 -23.34 17.96
N VAL A 555 -13.45 -23.61 17.34
CA VAL A 555 -14.76 -23.39 17.93
C VAL A 555 -15.48 -24.72 18.13
N GLN A 556 -16.01 -24.94 19.32
CA GLN A 556 -16.79 -26.15 19.63
C GLN A 556 -18.03 -26.23 18.72
N PRO A 557 -18.27 -27.37 18.04
CA PRO A 557 -19.48 -27.59 17.25
C PRO A 557 -20.76 -27.30 18.04
N GLU A 558 -21.77 -26.74 17.37
CA GLU A 558 -23.09 -26.37 17.93
C GLU A 558 -23.07 -25.35 19.09
N SER A 559 -21.93 -24.69 19.35
CA SER A 559 -21.88 -23.54 20.26
C SER A 559 -22.52 -22.28 19.63
N ASP A 560 -22.87 -21.29 20.46
CA ASP A 560 -23.33 -19.97 19.96
C ASP A 560 -22.33 -19.35 18.96
N ARG A 561 -21.02 -19.40 19.26
CA ARG A 561 -19.99 -18.92 18.34
C ARG A 561 -20.01 -19.68 17.02
N TRP A 562 -20.18 -21.00 17.05
CA TRP A 562 -20.25 -21.82 15.85
C TRP A 562 -21.41 -21.43 14.93
N HIS A 563 -22.61 -21.21 15.49
CA HIS A 563 -23.76 -20.75 14.71
C HIS A 563 -23.58 -19.33 14.16
N ARG A 564 -22.90 -18.44 14.91
CA ARG A 564 -22.54 -17.10 14.40
C ARG A 564 -21.58 -17.19 13.21
N VAL A 565 -20.56 -18.04 13.28
CA VAL A 565 -19.62 -18.29 12.16
C VAL A 565 -20.40 -18.78 10.94
N ARG A 566 -21.30 -19.77 11.09
CA ARG A 566 -22.15 -20.24 9.98
C ARG A 566 -23.01 -19.14 9.37
N THR A 567 -23.62 -18.30 10.20
CA THR A 567 -24.46 -17.19 9.73
C THR A 567 -23.65 -16.16 8.96
N HIS A 568 -22.45 -15.83 9.46
CA HIS A 568 -21.50 -14.96 8.78
C HIS A 568 -21.10 -15.53 7.42
N LEU A 569 -20.70 -16.79 7.37
CA LEU A 569 -20.32 -17.47 6.12
C LEU A 569 -21.46 -17.57 5.11
N LEU A 570 -22.70 -17.77 5.55
CA LEU A 570 -23.85 -17.76 4.64
C LEU A 570 -24.02 -16.42 3.94
N ARG A 571 -23.89 -15.32 4.70
CA ARG A 571 -23.96 -13.95 4.15
C ARG A 571 -22.78 -13.67 3.22
N GLY A 572 -21.57 -14.00 3.67
CA GLY A 572 -20.35 -13.83 2.88
C GLY A 572 -20.38 -14.63 1.57
N GLN A 573 -20.79 -15.90 1.62
CA GLN A 573 -20.95 -16.74 0.43
C GLN A 573 -21.98 -16.15 -0.54
N ASN A 574 -23.12 -15.64 -0.06
CA ASN A 574 -24.10 -15.00 -0.93
C ASN A 574 -23.50 -13.79 -1.67
N GLN A 575 -22.70 -12.98 -0.99
CA GLN A 575 -22.00 -11.84 -1.59
C GLN A 575 -20.98 -12.28 -2.65
N VAL A 576 -20.18 -13.31 -2.36
CA VAL A 576 -19.19 -13.88 -3.28
C VAL A 576 -19.89 -14.46 -4.52
N VAL A 577 -20.88 -15.33 -4.34
CA VAL A 577 -21.64 -15.95 -5.43
C VAL A 577 -22.33 -14.90 -6.29
N TRP A 578 -22.97 -13.91 -5.67
CA TRP A 578 -23.63 -12.84 -6.41
C TRP A 578 -22.64 -12.06 -7.28
N SER A 579 -21.50 -11.68 -6.72
CA SER A 579 -20.49 -10.88 -7.41
C SER A 579 -19.83 -11.64 -8.57
N LEU A 580 -19.50 -12.92 -8.36
CA LEU A 580 -19.00 -13.80 -9.44
C LEU A 580 -20.02 -13.95 -10.57
N ARG A 581 -21.31 -14.08 -10.23
CA ARG A 581 -22.39 -14.13 -11.23
C ARG A 581 -22.59 -12.80 -11.96
N GLN A 582 -22.46 -11.65 -11.28
CA GLN A 582 -22.52 -10.35 -11.96
C GLN A 582 -21.35 -10.19 -12.93
N ALA A 583 -20.13 -10.50 -12.49
CA ALA A 583 -18.94 -10.56 -13.34
C ALA A 583 -19.20 -11.44 -14.58
N GLN A 584 -19.74 -12.64 -14.39
CA GLN A 584 -20.05 -13.56 -15.49
C GLN A 584 -21.09 -12.98 -16.46
N ARG A 585 -22.20 -12.40 -15.95
CA ARG A 585 -23.26 -11.83 -16.79
C ARG A 585 -22.72 -10.73 -17.70
N ARG A 586 -21.87 -9.85 -17.18
CA ARG A 586 -21.27 -8.75 -17.96
C ARG A 586 -20.46 -9.25 -19.16
N LEU A 587 -19.74 -10.35 -18.99
CA LEU A 587 -19.00 -10.97 -20.09
C LEU A 587 -19.92 -11.75 -21.04
N ALA A 588 -20.92 -12.46 -20.50
CA ALA A 588 -21.85 -13.25 -21.30
C ALA A 588 -22.72 -12.36 -22.22
N GLU A 589 -23.16 -11.20 -21.75
CA GLU A 589 -23.91 -10.18 -22.53
C GLU A 589 -23.10 -9.65 -23.74
N LEU A 590 -21.76 -9.66 -23.65
CA LEU A 590 -20.88 -9.27 -24.76
C LEU A 590 -20.71 -10.41 -25.79
N LEU A 591 -20.72 -11.66 -25.33
CA LEU A 591 -20.45 -12.85 -26.13
C LEU A 591 -21.70 -13.47 -26.79
N SER A 592 -22.89 -12.96 -26.44
CA SER A 592 -24.18 -13.30 -27.04
C SER A 592 -24.53 -12.33 -28.16
#